data_AF-A0A956NS89-F1
#
_entry.id   AF-A0A956NS89-F1
#
_cell.length_a   1.000
_cell.length_b   1.000
_cell.length_c   1.000
_cell.angle_alpha   90.00
_cell.angle_beta   90.00
_cell.angle_gamma   90.00
#
_symmetry.space_group_name_H-M   'P 1'
#
loop_
_entity.id
_entity.type
_entity.pdbx_description
1 polymer ?
#
loop_
_entity_poly.entity_id
_entity_poly.type
_entity_poly.pdbx_seq_one_letter_code
_entity_poly.pdbx_strand_id
1 'polypeptide(L)'
;FVLRVLAGGAAINAAISPYLYLSTIFLALFQGFAKRRQELQALAEVAGEHRQSLDDYTIGLLDTFLTISATATIMTYCLYAVTTPYRPVYDSVNLLLLTVPFVLYAVFRYLYLVRVRGLGGAPEDVLLRDRLFLLDVLAWGLTLVAILYGLG
;
A
#
# COMPACT_ATOMS: atom_id res chain seq x y z
N PHE A 1 4.72 9.37 -6.68
CA PHE A 1 3.52 8.52 -6.71
C PHE A 1 2.24 9.31 -6.91
N VAL A 2 1.92 10.30 -6.06
CA VAL A 2 0.71 11.13 -6.17
C VAL A 2 0.55 11.80 -7.54
N LEU A 3 1.62 12.44 -8.05
CA LEU A 3 1.61 13.05 -9.40
C LEU A 3 1.35 12.02 -10.52
N ARG A 4 1.75 10.76 -10.33
CA ARG A 4 1.51 9.68 -11.30
C ARG A 4 0.04 9.26 -11.31
N VAL A 5 -0.62 9.24 -10.16
CA VAL A 5 -2.06 8.94 -10.06
C VAL A 5 -2.90 10.07 -10.63
N LEU A 6 -2.53 11.33 -10.36
CA LEU A 6 -3.16 12.49 -10.99
C LEU A 6 -2.99 12.48 -12.51
N ALA A 7 -1.78 12.19 -13.00
CA ALA A 7 -1.51 12.04 -14.43
C ALA A 7 -2.29 10.86 -15.06
N GLY A 8 -2.41 9.73 -14.35
CA GLY A 8 -3.20 8.58 -14.79
C GLY A 8 -4.68 8.91 -14.93
N GLY A 9 -5.30 9.56 -13.94
CA GLY A 9 -6.69 9.99 -14.01
C GLY A 9 -6.94 11.03 -15.10
N ALA A 10 -6.00 11.97 -15.30
CA ALA A 10 -6.06 12.93 -16.42
C ALA A 10 -5.96 12.23 -17.78
N ALA A 11 -5.09 11.21 -17.93
CA ALA A 11 -4.89 10.49 -19.17
C ALA A 11 -6.11 9.68 -19.62
N ILE A 12 -6.91 9.16 -18.68
CA ILE A 12 -8.15 8.41 -18.97
C ILE A 12 -9.41 9.25 -18.82
N ASN A 13 -9.26 10.57 -18.58
CA ASN A 13 -10.35 11.53 -18.39
C ASN A 13 -11.41 11.08 -17.35
N ALA A 14 -10.96 10.41 -16.29
CA ALA A 14 -11.82 9.87 -15.26
C ALA A 14 -11.74 10.72 -13.98
N ALA A 15 -12.90 11.02 -13.39
CA ALA A 15 -12.96 11.65 -12.08
C ALA A 15 -12.37 10.70 -11.03
N ILE A 16 -11.23 11.08 -10.45
CA ILE A 16 -10.56 10.30 -9.41
C ILE A 16 -11.37 10.42 -8.12
N SER A 17 -11.75 9.29 -7.53
CA SER A 17 -12.39 9.28 -6.21
C SER A 17 -11.46 9.93 -5.17
N PRO A 18 -11.94 10.88 -4.34
CA PRO A 18 -11.15 11.50 -3.28
C PRO A 18 -10.53 10.47 -2.33
N TYR A 19 -11.24 9.37 -2.06
CA TYR A 19 -10.76 8.30 -1.18
C TYR A 19 -9.64 7.48 -1.82
N LEU A 20 -9.70 7.24 -3.14
CA LEU A 20 -8.63 6.56 -3.86
C LEU A 20 -7.36 7.42 -3.95
N TYR A 21 -7.55 8.74 -4.12
CA TYR A 21 -6.47 9.70 -4.06
C TYR A 21 -5.78 9.71 -2.69
N LEU A 22 -6.56 9.78 -1.61
CA LEU A 22 -6.04 9.71 -0.24
C LEU A 22 -5.34 8.37 0.04
N SER A 23 -5.93 7.26 -0.39
CA SER A 23 -5.32 5.93 -0.27
C SER A 23 -3.94 5.87 -0.93
N THR A 24 -3.80 6.47 -2.11
CA THR A 24 -2.50 6.59 -2.81
C THR A 24 -1.49 7.40 -2.00
N ILE A 25 -1.91 8.53 -1.41
CA ILE A 25 -1.03 9.36 -0.58
C ILE A 25 -0.53 8.57 0.63
N PHE A 26 -1.44 7.94 1.37
CA PHE A 26 -1.09 7.19 2.57
C PHE A 26 -0.24 5.96 2.26
N LEU A 27 -0.51 5.28 1.15
CA LEU A 27 0.32 4.17 0.69
C LEU A 27 1.74 4.63 0.32
N ALA A 28 1.86 5.79 -0.33
CA ALA A 28 3.18 6.35 -0.66
C ALA A 28 3.96 6.75 0.60
N LEU A 29 3.29 7.33 1.60
CA LEU A 29 3.89 7.62 2.91
C LEU A 29 4.34 6.34 3.61
N PHE A 30 3.48 5.32 3.63
CA PHE A 30 3.76 4.01 4.21
C PHE A 30 5.04 3.39 3.62
N GLN A 31 5.16 3.34 2.30
CA GLN A 31 6.36 2.85 1.61
C GLN A 31 7.59 3.72 1.90
N GLY A 32 7.43 5.05 1.92
CA GLY A 32 8.51 5.98 2.23
C GLY A 32 9.08 5.80 3.65
N PHE A 33 8.21 5.62 4.64
CA PHE A 33 8.62 5.36 6.03
C PHE A 33 9.24 3.96 6.18
N ALA A 34 8.76 2.96 5.45
CA ALA A 34 9.33 1.61 5.46
C ALA A 34 10.80 1.65 4.97
N LYS A 35 11.03 2.34 3.85
CA LYS A 35 12.37 2.54 3.30
C LYS A 35 13.29 3.27 4.28
N ARG A 36 12.82 4.36 4.88
CA ARG A 36 13.57 5.12 5.90
C ARG A 36 13.93 4.27 7.11
N ARG A 37 13.00 3.43 7.58
CA ARG A 37 13.25 2.51 8.70
C ARG A 37 14.33 1.49 8.37
N GLN A 38 14.31 0.93 7.15
CA GLN A 38 15.36 0.00 6.73
C GLN A 38 16.71 0.70 6.57
N GLU A 39 16.76 1.91 5.99
CA GLU A 39 17.99 2.69 5.91
C GLU A 39 18.59 2.93 7.31
N LEU A 40 17.76 3.30 8.29
CA LEU A 40 18.20 3.48 9.68
C LEU A 40 18.72 2.18 10.30
N GLN A 41 18.04 1.05 10.06
CA GLN A 41 18.47 -0.26 10.57
C GLN A 41 19.79 -0.72 9.95
N ALA A 42 19.99 -0.50 8.65
CA ALA A 42 21.23 -0.87 7.95
C ALA A 42 22.44 -0.03 8.42
N LEU A 43 22.25 1.26 8.72
CA LEU A 43 23.32 2.13 9.24
C LEU A 43 23.74 1.76 10.66
N ALA A 44 22.82 1.24 11.48
CA ALA A 44 23.16 0.72 12.81
C ALA A 44 24.11 -0.49 12.75
N GLU A 45 24.09 -1.26 11.66
CA GLU A 45 24.98 -2.40 11.44
C GLU A 45 26.35 -1.99 10.87
N VAL A 46 26.46 -0.81 10.25
CA VAL A 46 27.70 -0.30 9.64
C VAL A 46 28.23 0.88 10.45
N ALA A 47 29.09 0.57 11.43
CA ALA A 47 29.77 1.53 12.29
C ALA A 47 30.77 2.42 11.51
N GLY A 48 30.28 3.41 10.75
CA GLY A 48 31.19 4.34 10.05
C GLY A 48 30.56 5.46 9.22
N GLU A 49 29.34 5.28 8.69
CA GLU A 49 28.68 6.34 7.90
C GLU A 49 27.32 6.67 8.51
N HIS A 50 27.18 7.86 9.10
CA HIS A 50 25.87 8.42 9.46
C HIS A 50 25.47 9.43 8.38
N ARG A 51 24.34 9.18 7.71
CA ARG A 51 23.67 10.24 6.94
C ARG A 51 23.01 11.19 7.92
N GLN A 52 23.45 12.45 7.96
CA GLN A 52 22.86 13.51 8.80
C GLN A 52 21.32 13.61 8.72
N SER A 53 20.72 13.29 7.56
CA SER A 53 19.26 13.32 7.38
C SER A 53 18.48 12.28 8.20
N LEU A 54 19.17 11.35 8.87
CA LEU A 54 18.56 10.27 9.67
C LEU A 54 18.77 10.45 11.18
N ASP A 55 19.56 11.44 11.60
CA ASP A 55 19.92 11.66 13.01
C ASP A 55 18.70 11.97 13.89
N ASP A 56 17.66 12.59 13.31
CA ASP A 56 16.43 12.94 14.03
C ASP A 56 15.40 11.79 14.11
N TYR A 57 15.64 10.66 13.43
CA TYR A 57 14.69 9.54 13.37
C TYR A 57 15.07 8.40 14.29
N THR A 58 14.07 7.87 15.01
CA THR A 58 14.19 6.62 15.78
C THR A 58 13.34 5.53 15.15
N ILE A 59 13.74 4.26 15.34
CA ILE A 59 12.94 3.09 14.89
C ILE A 59 11.52 3.16 15.45
N GLY A 60 11.34 3.52 16.72
CA GLY A 60 10.03 3.61 17.36
C GLY A 60 9.12 4.69 16.74
N LEU A 61 9.70 5.85 16.37
CA LEU A 61 8.95 6.89 15.66
C LEU A 61 8.51 6.41 14.27
N LEU A 62 9.42 5.78 13.52
CA LEU A 62 9.13 5.25 12.19
C LEU A 62 8.11 4.12 12.23
N ASP A 63 8.16 3.27 13.27
CA ASP A 63 7.14 2.25 13.49
C ASP A 63 5.77 2.88 13.77
N THR A 64 5.71 3.99 14.50
CA THR A 64 4.47 4.74 14.72
C THR A 64 3.92 5.30 13.41
N PHE A 65 4.75 5.95 12.60
CA PHE A 65 4.36 6.49 11.30
C PHE A 65 3.93 5.40 10.32
N LEU A 66 4.58 4.24 10.33
CA LEU A 66 4.17 3.06 9.56
C LEU A 66 2.78 2.58 9.95
N THR A 67 2.48 2.46 11.25
CA THR A 67 1.15 2.03 11.71
C THR A 67 0.07 3.02 11.31
N ILE A 68 0.31 4.32 11.49
CA ILE A 68 -0.66 5.38 11.14
C ILE A 68 -0.95 5.37 9.64
N SER A 69 0.10 5.37 8.81
CA SER A 69 -0.05 5.38 7.34
C SER A 69 -0.66 4.08 6.80
N ALA A 70 -0.32 2.91 7.35
CA ALA A 70 -0.94 1.64 7.01
C ALA A 70 -2.46 1.66 7.31
N THR A 71 -2.82 2.11 8.51
CA THR A 71 -4.23 2.19 8.94
C THR A 71 -5.01 3.16 8.07
N ALA A 72 -4.45 4.34 7.78
CA ALA A 72 -5.06 5.33 6.91
C ALA A 72 -5.24 4.79 5.46
N THR A 73 -4.28 4.01 4.96
CA THR A 73 -4.36 3.37 3.64
C THR A 73 -5.52 2.38 3.58
N ILE A 74 -5.63 1.49 4.57
CA ILE A 74 -6.73 0.51 4.67
C ILE A 74 -8.07 1.24 4.77
N MET A 75 -8.21 2.21 5.67
CA MET A 75 -9.46 2.93 5.90
C MET A 75 -9.93 3.68 4.66
N THR A 76 -9.02 4.40 3.98
CA THR A 76 -9.36 5.13 2.76
C THR A 76 -9.67 4.20 1.58
N TYR A 77 -9.02 3.04 1.49
CA TYR A 77 -9.38 2.02 0.50
C TYR A 77 -10.77 1.45 0.77
N CYS A 78 -11.11 1.11 2.02
CA CYS A 78 -12.43 0.63 2.39
C CYS A 78 -13.51 1.66 2.06
N LEU A 79 -13.27 2.95 2.37
CA LEU A 79 -14.18 4.04 2.00
C LEU A 79 -14.35 4.12 0.49
N TYR A 80 -13.27 4.02 -0.29
CA TYR A 80 -13.36 3.94 -1.74
C TYR A 80 -14.23 2.77 -2.20
N ALA A 81 -13.96 1.57 -1.70
CA ALA A 81 -14.67 0.36 -2.10
C ALA A 81 -16.18 0.46 -1.80
N VAL A 82 -16.56 1.07 -0.68
CA VAL A 82 -17.96 1.28 -0.27
C VAL A 82 -18.65 2.37 -1.08
N THR A 83 -17.97 3.51 -1.30
CA THR A 83 -18.61 4.74 -1.80
C THR A 83 -18.51 4.94 -3.30
N THR A 84 -17.63 4.21 -3.99
CA THR A 84 -17.42 4.41 -5.42
C THR A 84 -18.74 4.21 -6.21
N PRO A 85 -19.07 5.13 -7.13
CA PRO A 85 -20.24 4.98 -8.00
C PRO A 85 -20.04 3.88 -9.04
N TYR A 86 -18.79 3.53 -9.35
CA TYR A 86 -18.41 2.52 -10.34
C TYR A 86 -18.32 1.11 -9.75
N ARG A 87 -19.12 0.80 -8.73
CA ARG A 87 -19.12 -0.52 -8.08
C ARG A 87 -19.99 -1.52 -8.85
N PRO A 88 -19.46 -2.68 -9.26
CA PRO A 88 -20.30 -3.75 -9.79
C PRO A 88 -21.15 -4.33 -8.66
N VAL A 89 -22.46 -4.38 -8.89
CA VAL A 89 -23.44 -4.92 -7.94
C VAL A 89 -24.02 -6.19 -8.51
N TYR A 90 -23.87 -7.30 -7.80
CA TYR A 90 -24.56 -8.55 -8.09
C TYR A 90 -25.49 -8.86 -6.93
N ASP A 91 -26.78 -9.03 -7.23
CA ASP A 91 -27.81 -9.34 -6.23
C ASP A 91 -27.77 -8.41 -5.00
N SER A 92 -27.68 -7.10 -5.23
CA SER A 92 -27.55 -6.03 -4.20
C SER A 92 -26.26 -6.04 -3.37
N VAL A 93 -25.32 -6.95 -3.63
CA VAL A 93 -24.01 -7.01 -2.96
C VAL A 93 -22.96 -6.23 -3.74
N ASN A 94 -22.22 -5.35 -3.03
CA ASN A 94 -21.08 -4.65 -3.59
C ASN A 94 -19.88 -5.62 -3.71
N LEU A 95 -19.63 -6.10 -4.93
CA LEU A 95 -18.57 -7.07 -5.20
C LEU A 95 -17.17 -6.52 -4.94
N LEU A 96 -16.98 -5.20 -5.02
CA LEU A 96 -15.68 -4.59 -4.76
C LEU A 96 -15.20 -4.81 -3.33
N LEU A 97 -16.11 -5.07 -2.38
CA LEU A 97 -15.75 -5.42 -1.00
C LEU A 97 -14.97 -6.75 -0.90
N LEU A 98 -15.10 -7.64 -1.88
CA LEU A 98 -14.33 -8.88 -1.95
C LEU A 98 -12.82 -8.62 -2.10
N THR A 99 -12.44 -7.43 -2.56
CA THR A 99 -11.03 -7.03 -2.68
C THR A 99 -10.41 -6.56 -1.36
N VAL A 100 -11.22 -6.23 -0.35
CA VAL A 100 -10.75 -5.67 0.93
C VAL A 100 -9.89 -6.65 1.73
N PRO A 101 -10.23 -7.94 1.87
CA PRO A 101 -9.39 -8.92 2.56
C PRO A 101 -7.97 -9.03 1.97
N PHE A 102 -7.83 -8.94 0.65
CA PHE A 102 -6.52 -8.95 0.00
C PHE A 102 -5.71 -7.70 0.36
N VAL A 103 -6.31 -6.51 0.31
CA VAL A 103 -5.61 -5.27 0.70
C VAL A 103 -5.18 -5.30 2.17
N LEU A 104 -6.02 -5.83 3.07
CA LEU A 104 -5.67 -6.05 4.47
C LEU A 104 -4.47 -6.98 4.59
N TYR A 105 -4.52 -8.13 3.92
CA TYR A 105 -3.43 -9.10 3.92
C TYR A 105 -2.14 -8.49 3.39
N ALA A 106 -2.18 -7.80 2.24
CA ALA A 106 -1.04 -7.12 1.64
C ALA A 106 -0.38 -6.14 2.62
N VAL A 107 -1.15 -5.26 3.26
CA VAL A 107 -0.64 -4.26 4.20
C VAL A 107 -0.03 -4.94 5.44
N PHE A 108 -0.70 -5.94 6.01
CA PHE A 108 -0.20 -6.67 7.17
C PHE A 108 1.04 -7.50 6.84
N ARG A 109 1.07 -8.15 5.68
CA ARG A 109 2.21 -8.91 5.20
C ARG A 109 3.41 -8.00 4.99
N TYR A 110 3.21 -6.84 4.37
CA TYR A 110 4.27 -5.86 4.19
C TYR A 110 4.80 -5.34 5.54
N LEU A 111 3.91 -4.98 6.49
CA LEU A 111 4.31 -4.60 7.85
C LEU A 111 5.14 -5.68 8.53
N TYR A 112 4.73 -6.95 8.42
CA TYR A 112 5.49 -8.09 8.94
C TYR A 112 6.88 -8.19 8.29
N LEU A 113 6.98 -8.06 6.97
CA LEU A 113 8.25 -8.13 6.25
C LEU A 113 9.20 -7.00 6.67
N VAL A 114 8.69 -5.77 6.81
CA VAL A 114 9.46 -4.61 7.26
C VAL A 114 9.94 -4.80 8.69
N ARG A 115 9.04 -5.15 9.63
CA ARG A 115 9.36 -5.16 11.07
C ARG A 115 10.11 -6.39 11.53
N VAL A 116 9.74 -7.56 11.01
CA VAL A 116 10.26 -8.85 11.50
C VAL A 116 11.42 -9.32 10.64
N ARG A 117 11.32 -9.18 9.31
CA ARG A 117 12.37 -9.66 8.39
C ARG A 117 13.39 -8.58 7.99
N GLY A 118 13.17 -7.32 8.38
CA GLY A 118 14.02 -6.20 7.95
C GLY A 118 13.98 -5.94 6.44
N LEU A 119 12.96 -6.45 5.74
CA LEU A 119 12.78 -6.36 4.29
C LEU A 119 11.82 -5.22 3.94
N GLY A 120 12.18 -3.98 4.27
CA GLY A 120 11.42 -2.76 4.00
C GLY A 120 11.95 -1.92 2.84
N GLY A 121 12.60 -2.55 1.86
CA GLY A 121 13.41 -1.90 0.85
C GLY A 121 12.55 -1.32 -0.26
N ALA A 122 13.00 -1.45 -1.51
CA ALA A 122 12.14 -1.11 -2.64
C ALA A 122 10.92 -2.08 -2.64
N PRO A 123 9.67 -1.58 -2.72
CA PRO A 123 8.47 -2.42 -2.73
C PRO A 123 8.51 -3.52 -3.79
N GLU A 124 9.11 -3.23 -4.94
CA GLU A 124 9.38 -4.17 -6.03
C GLU A 124 10.27 -5.34 -5.61
N ASP A 125 11.31 -5.10 -4.81
CA ASP A 125 12.18 -6.16 -4.31
C ASP A 125 11.46 -7.04 -3.30
N VAL A 126 10.63 -6.44 -2.44
CA VAL A 126 9.81 -7.15 -1.46
C VAL A 126 8.80 -8.05 -2.19
N LEU A 127 8.17 -7.52 -3.25
CA LEU A 127 7.22 -8.25 -4.10
C LEU A 127 7.86 -9.46 -4.79
N LEU A 128 9.06 -9.31 -5.34
CA LEU A 128 9.75 -10.39 -6.03
C LEU A 128 10.32 -11.45 -5.06
N ARG A 129 10.66 -11.04 -3.83
CA ARG A 129 11.23 -11.95 -2.82
C ARG A 129 10.18 -12.75 -2.05
N ASP A 130 9.01 -12.16 -1.76
CA ASP A 130 7.98 -12.81 -0.96
C ASP A 130 6.86 -13.41 -1.83
N ARG A 131 6.90 -14.75 -2.00
CA ARG A 131 5.93 -15.48 -2.81
C ARG A 131 4.49 -15.30 -2.35
N LEU A 132 4.25 -15.21 -1.03
CA LEU A 132 2.89 -15.07 -0.49
C LEU A 132 2.33 -13.68 -0.82
N PHE A 133 3.14 -12.63 -0.67
CA PHE A 133 2.76 -11.27 -1.04
C PHE A 133 2.50 -11.16 -2.56
N LEU A 134 3.33 -11.78 -3.40
CA LEU A 134 3.09 -11.82 -4.85
C LEU A 134 1.78 -12.54 -5.21
N LEU A 135 1.53 -13.70 -4.62
CA LEU A 135 0.29 -14.46 -4.85
C LEU A 135 -0.95 -13.67 -4.44
N ASP A 136 -0.89 -12.94 -3.32
CA ASP A 136 -1.97 -12.08 -2.87
C ASP A 136 -2.26 -10.94 -3.86
N VAL A 137 -1.22 -10.24 -4.33
CA VAL A 137 -1.37 -9.17 -5.34
C VAL A 137 -1.93 -9.71 -6.66
N LEU A 138 -1.49 -10.90 -7.09
CA LEU A 138 -2.02 -11.55 -8.28
C LEU A 138 -3.48 -11.96 -8.10
N ALA A 139 -3.82 -12.57 -6.97
CA ALA A 139 -5.19 -12.96 -6.65
C ALA A 139 -6.12 -11.75 -6.59
N TRP A 140 -5.69 -10.66 -5.94
CA TRP A 140 -6.41 -9.39 -5.94
C TRP A 140 -6.66 -8.86 -7.35
N GLY A 141 -5.63 -8.83 -8.19
CA GLY A 141 -5.74 -8.37 -9.58
C GLY A 141 -6.71 -9.22 -10.40
N LEU A 142 -6.63 -10.55 -10.27
CA LEU A 142 -7.56 -11.48 -10.92
C LEU A 142 -8.99 -11.28 -10.44
N THR A 143 -9.20 -11.12 -9.13
CA THR A 143 -10.52 -10.82 -8.56
C THR A 143 -11.06 -9.50 -9.11
N LEU A 144 -10.23 -8.47 -9.22
CA LEU A 144 -10.65 -7.16 -9.74
C LEU A 144 -11.01 -7.24 -11.23
N VAL A 145 -10.24 -7.95 -12.04
CA VAL A 145 -10.55 -8.21 -13.46
C VAL A 145 -11.84 -9.02 -13.60
N ALA A 146 -12.02 -10.07 -12.80
CA ALA A 146 -13.23 -10.89 -12.83
C ALA A 146 -14.48 -10.08 -12.45
N ILE A 147 -14.37 -9.20 -11.46
CA ILE A 147 -15.45 -8.30 -11.03
C ILE A 147 -15.82 -7.28 -12.12
N LEU A 148 -14.82 -6.69 -12.79
CA LEU A 148 -15.07 -5.64 -13.79
C LEU A 148 -15.52 -6.16 -15.16
N TYR A 149 -15.02 -7.33 -15.59
CA TYR A 149 -15.28 -7.87 -16.94
C TYR A 149 -16.15 -9.12 -16.96
N GLY A 150 -16.23 -9.87 -15.84
CA GLY A 150 -17.01 -11.10 -15.77
C GLY A 150 -18.45 -10.91 -15.29
N LEU A 151 -18.76 -9.78 -14.65
CA LEU A 151 -20.07 -9.46 -14.05
C LEU A 151 -20.57 -8.05 -14.43
N GLY A 152 -19.91 -7.42 -15.41
CA GLY A 152 -20.25 -6.10 -15.95
C GLY A 152 -20.95 -6.19 -17.30
#